data_AF-A0A1H8CBP3-F1
#
_entry.id   AF-A0A1H8CBP3-F1
#
_cell.length_a   1.000
_cell.length_b   1.000
_cell.length_c   1.000
_cell.angle_alpha   90.00
_cell.angle_beta   90.00
_cell.angle_gamma   90.00
#
_symmetry.space_group_name_H-M   'P 1'
#
loop_
_entity.id
_entity.type
_entity.pdbx_description
1 polymer ?
#
loop_
_entity_poly.entity_id
_entity_poly.type
_entity_poly.pdbx_seq_one_letter_code
_entity_poly.pdbx_strand_id
1 'polypeptide(L)'
;MECHKIQRELSAYLDQEVPSFTKKKIEKHLDGCYECRLKYEELSALVGNLNNYQSIGLSNDFTDKVICKIEEENAIYNLSLEDWLSSLFVNNKLITIAMLIISFLGAISLAFIANELQLFTLGTILYHLFSSSYFVSDKLIQLYPELMLYLQSALVVSILSFIVVIQRFKKRDDS
;
A
#
# COMPACT_ATOMS: atom_id res chain seq x y z
N MET A 1 2.32 2.54 -41.71
CA MET A 1 2.23 3.61 -40.71
C MET A 1 2.65 4.87 -41.43
N GLU A 2 1.88 5.95 -41.30
CA GLU A 2 2.10 7.18 -42.05
C GLU A 2 3.38 7.91 -41.60
N CYS A 3 4.12 8.48 -42.54
CA CYS A 3 5.37 9.22 -42.27
C CYS A 3 5.17 10.31 -41.20
N HIS A 4 4.07 11.06 -41.27
CA HIS A 4 3.74 12.09 -40.29
C HIS A 4 3.61 11.54 -38.86
N LYS A 5 3.10 10.31 -38.70
CA LYS A 5 3.01 9.69 -37.39
C LYS A 5 4.38 9.26 -36.88
N ILE A 6 5.21 8.69 -37.75
CA ILE A 6 6.57 8.27 -37.40
C ILE A 6 7.39 9.48 -36.96
N GLN A 7 7.38 10.55 -37.75
CA GLN A 7 8.16 11.76 -37.50
C GLN A 7 7.86 12.42 -36.14
N ARG A 8 6.61 12.37 -35.68
CA ARG A 8 6.22 12.86 -34.34
C ARG A 8 6.73 12.00 -33.19
N GLU A 9 7.02 10.72 -33.45
CA GLU A 9 7.44 9.75 -32.45
C GLU A 9 8.97 9.55 -32.45
N LEU A 10 9.71 10.16 -33.38
CA LEU A 10 11.17 9.95 -33.51
C LEU A 10 11.95 10.42 -32.28
N SER A 11 11.54 11.52 -31.63
CA SER A 11 12.19 12.00 -30.39
C SER A 11 11.99 11.01 -29.26
N ALA A 12 10.73 10.65 -28.97
CA ALA A 12 10.41 9.64 -27.95
C ALA A 12 11.08 8.28 -28.25
N TYR A 13 11.22 7.92 -29.52
CA TYR A 13 11.95 6.72 -29.92
C TYR A 13 13.46 6.81 -29.61
N LEU A 14 14.09 7.96 -29.87
CA LEU A 14 15.49 8.20 -29.55
C LEU A 14 15.74 8.13 -28.04
N ASP A 15 14.82 8.66 -27.24
CA ASP A 15 14.84 8.65 -25.77
C ASP A 15 14.40 7.30 -25.15
N GLN A 16 14.05 6.32 -25.98
CA GLN A 16 13.53 5.00 -25.58
C GLN A 16 12.20 5.03 -24.81
N GLU A 17 11.42 6.10 -24.96
CA GLU A 17 10.13 6.33 -24.28
C GLU A 17 8.92 5.76 -25.06
N VAL A 18 9.14 5.04 -26.15
CA VAL A 18 8.05 4.42 -26.92
C VAL A 18 7.79 2.96 -26.47
N PRO A 19 6.52 2.53 -26.43
CA PRO A 19 6.18 1.13 -26.16
C PRO A 19 6.82 0.16 -27.16
N SER A 20 7.16 -1.06 -26.71
CA SER A 20 7.85 -2.08 -27.52
C SER A 20 7.17 -2.40 -28.86
N PHE A 21 5.84 -2.39 -28.90
CA PHE A 21 5.07 -2.58 -30.14
C PHE A 21 5.24 -1.41 -31.13
N THR A 22 5.27 -0.18 -30.62
CA THR A 22 5.51 1.03 -31.41
C THR A 22 6.95 1.05 -31.92
N LYS A 23 7.91 0.66 -31.08
CA LYS A 23 9.32 0.52 -31.44
C LYS A 23 9.51 -0.31 -32.73
N LYS A 24 8.97 -1.53 -32.75
CA LYS A 24 9.04 -2.43 -33.92
C LYS A 24 8.42 -1.84 -35.19
N LYS A 25 7.35 -1.04 -35.04
CA LYS A 25 6.71 -0.36 -36.17
C LYS A 25 7.56 0.78 -36.72
N ILE A 26 8.25 1.50 -35.84
CA ILE A 26 9.16 2.57 -36.21
C ILE A 26 10.37 1.99 -36.94
N GLU A 27 11.03 0.98 -36.36
CA GLU A 27 12.17 0.27 -36.98
C GLU A 27 11.83 -0.20 -38.39
N LYS A 28 10.72 -0.95 -38.53
CA LYS A 28 10.25 -1.42 -39.84
C LYS A 28 9.99 -0.29 -40.84
N HIS A 29 9.53 0.87 -40.38
CA HIS A 29 9.30 2.02 -41.26
C HIS A 29 10.61 2.70 -41.67
N LEU A 30 11.57 2.84 -40.75
CA LEU A 30 12.89 3.40 -41.04
C LEU A 30 13.68 2.53 -42.03
N ASP A 31 13.47 1.21 -42.02
CA ASP A 31 14.04 0.28 -43.01
C ASP A 31 13.53 0.53 -44.44
N GLY A 32 12.27 0.99 -44.57
CA GLY A 32 11.60 1.16 -45.87
C GLY A 32 11.43 2.61 -46.35
N CYS A 33 11.61 3.60 -45.48
CA CYS A 33 11.35 5.02 -45.80
C CYS A 33 12.63 5.86 -45.65
N TYR A 34 13.16 6.31 -46.80
CA TYR A 34 14.34 7.16 -46.85
C TYR A 34 14.15 8.50 -46.12
N GLU A 35 13.01 9.16 -46.32
CA GLU A 35 12.75 10.49 -45.71
C GLU A 35 12.72 10.43 -44.17
N CYS A 36 12.07 9.42 -43.60
CA CYS A 36 12.00 9.27 -42.15
C CYS A 36 13.35 8.83 -41.56
N ARG A 37 14.13 8.04 -42.30
CA ARG A 37 15.50 7.69 -41.91
C ARG A 37 16.40 8.92 -41.85
N LEU A 38 16.36 9.76 -42.88
CA LEU A 38 17.16 10.99 -42.92
C LEU A 38 16.83 11.90 -41.72
N LYS A 39 15.54 12.10 -41.41
CA LYS A 39 15.12 12.89 -40.24
C LYS A 39 15.59 12.29 -38.91
N TYR A 40 15.60 10.97 -38.80
CA TYR A 40 16.12 10.29 -37.60
C TYR A 40 17.62 10.49 -37.46
N GLU A 41 18.38 10.37 -38.56
CA GLU A 41 19.83 10.62 -38.58
C GLU A 41 20.17 12.07 -38.22
N GLU A 42 19.42 13.05 -38.77
CA GLU A 42 19.55 14.47 -38.42
C GLU A 42 19.33 14.72 -36.91
N LEU A 43 18.26 14.14 -36.36
CA LEU A 43 17.95 14.27 -34.93
C LEU A 43 19.03 13.61 -34.06
N SER A 44 19.47 12.42 -34.42
CA SER A 44 20.52 11.69 -33.71
C SER A 44 21.87 12.43 -33.77
N ALA A 45 22.20 13.07 -34.89
CA ALA A 45 23.40 13.87 -35.03
C ALA A 45 23.35 15.12 -34.15
N LEU A 46 22.19 15.78 -34.06
CA LEU A 46 21.98 16.93 -33.18
C LEU A 46 22.20 16.54 -31.71
N VAL A 47 21.61 15.45 -31.24
CA VAL A 47 21.81 14.95 -29.87
C VAL A 47 23.27 14.57 -29.63
N GLY A 48 23.92 13.90 -30.59
CA GLY A 48 25.34 13.58 -30.51
C GLY A 48 26.23 14.80 -30.33
N ASN A 49 25.90 15.91 -31.01
CA ASN A 49 26.63 17.18 -30.84
C ASN A 49 26.41 17.81 -29.45
N LEU A 50 25.21 17.67 -28.87
CA LEU A 50 24.91 18.17 -27.53
C LEU A 50 25.62 17.38 -26.43
N ASN A 51 25.91 16.09 -26.66
CA ASN A 51 26.65 15.26 -25.69
C ASN A 51 28.11 15.69 -25.49
N ASN A 52 28.67 16.53 -26.37
CA ASN A 52 30.00 17.10 -26.21
C ASN A 52 30.05 18.33 -25.30
N TYR A 53 28.91 18.77 -24.75
CA TYR A 53 28.91 19.84 -23.76
C TYR A 53 29.53 19.34 -22.46
N GLN A 54 30.37 20.20 -21.87
CA GLN A 54 31.09 19.92 -20.64
C GLN A 54 30.11 19.46 -19.56
N SER A 55 30.26 18.22 -19.10
CA SER A 55 29.47 17.70 -18.00
C SER A 55 29.66 18.62 -16.80
N ILE A 56 28.57 19.12 -16.23
CA ILE A 56 28.61 19.84 -14.96
C ILE A 56 29.17 18.86 -13.93
N GLY A 57 30.38 19.14 -13.44
CA GLY A 57 30.98 18.35 -12.37
C GLY A 57 30.09 18.40 -11.15
N LEU A 58 29.61 17.25 -10.70
CA LEU A 58 28.90 17.14 -9.43
C LEU A 58 29.86 17.57 -8.31
N SER A 59 29.36 18.30 -7.32
CA SER A 59 30.15 18.55 -6.11
C SER A 59 30.48 17.22 -5.45
N ASN A 60 31.66 17.08 -4.86
CA ASN A 60 32.08 15.83 -4.19
C ASN A 60 31.05 15.35 -3.14
N ASP A 61 30.34 16.27 -2.51
CA ASP A 61 29.37 15.98 -1.44
C ASP A 61 27.94 15.70 -1.96
N PHE A 62 27.71 15.69 -3.28
CA PHE A 62 26.36 15.54 -3.84
C PHE A 62 25.77 14.17 -3.48
N THR A 63 26.56 13.11 -3.67
CA THR A 63 26.15 11.74 -3.35
C THR A 63 25.80 11.61 -1.87
N ASP A 64 26.64 12.15 -0.99
CA ASP A 64 26.41 12.12 0.46
C ASP A 64 25.13 12.86 0.83
N LYS A 65 24.88 14.04 0.23
CA LYS A 65 23.65 14.80 0.47
C LYS A 65 22.40 14.07 0.00
N VAL A 66 22.45 13.40 -1.14
CA VAL A 66 21.32 12.62 -1.67
C VAL A 66 21.04 11.40 -0.79
N ILE A 67 22.07 10.64 -0.42
CA ILE A 67 21.94 9.47 0.46
C ILE A 67 21.36 9.89 1.81
N CYS A 68 21.92 10.92 2.45
CA CYS A 68 21.39 11.46 3.71
C CYS A 68 19.91 11.87 3.60
N LYS A 69 19.51 12.49 2.49
CA LYS A 69 18.11 12.92 2.30
C LYS A 69 17.16 11.73 2.13
N ILE A 70 17.59 10.69 1.39
CA ILE A 70 16.82 9.45 1.22
C ILE A 70 16.67 8.72 2.57
N GLU A 71 17.73 8.67 3.37
CA GLU A 71 17.70 8.08 4.71
C GLU A 71 16.78 8.83 5.67
N GLU A 72 16.81 10.17 5.66
CA GLU A 72 15.90 11.01 6.45
C GLU A 72 14.44 10.79 6.09
N GLU A 73 14.10 10.74 4.80
CA GLU A 73 12.74 10.48 4.35
C GLU A 73 12.29 9.06 4.70
N ASN A 74 13.15 8.06 4.50
CA ASN A 74 12.85 6.68 4.89
C ASN A 74 12.73 6.49 6.40
N ALA A 75 13.45 7.26 7.22
CA ALA A 75 13.31 7.22 8.67
C ALA A 75 11.91 7.64 9.14
N ILE A 76 11.24 8.55 8.42
CA ILE A 76 9.86 8.96 8.70
C ILE A 76 8.87 7.83 8.35
N TYR A 77 9.11 7.08 7.27
CA TYR A 77 8.27 5.94 6.88
C TYR A 77 8.55 4.67 7.71
N ASN A 78 9.78 4.51 8.21
CA ASN A 78 10.20 3.44 9.10
C ASN A 78 9.99 3.76 10.59
N LEU A 79 9.14 4.73 10.93
CA LEU A 79 8.63 4.87 12.29
C LEU A 79 7.77 3.64 12.61
N SER A 80 8.43 2.56 13.01
CA SER A 80 7.79 1.37 13.52
C SER A 80 6.91 1.79 14.69
N LEU A 81 5.63 1.42 14.63
CA LEU A 81 4.69 1.61 15.73
C LEU A 81 5.26 1.03 17.04
N GLU A 82 6.07 -0.03 16.93
CA GLU A 82 6.76 -0.68 18.05
C GLU A 82 7.84 0.22 18.68
N ASP A 83 8.59 0.98 17.87
CA ASP A 83 9.62 1.91 18.37
C ASP A 83 8.98 3.14 19.02
N TRP A 84 7.90 3.66 18.43
CA TRP A 84 7.12 4.75 19.03
C TRP A 84 6.45 4.32 20.34
N LEU A 85 5.81 3.14 20.38
CA LEU A 85 5.18 2.62 21.59
C LEU A 85 6.20 2.32 22.68
N SER A 86 7.31 1.65 22.36
CA SER A 86 8.34 1.34 23.36
C SER A 86 8.95 2.60 23.98
N SER A 87 9.11 3.68 23.21
CA SER A 87 9.57 4.98 23.75
C SER A 87 8.61 5.57 24.79
N LEU A 88 7.29 5.37 24.63
CA LEU A 88 6.26 5.83 25.58
C LEU A 88 6.25 5.01 26.88
N PHE A 89 6.52 3.70 26.80
CA PHE A 89 6.53 2.81 27.96
C PHE A 89 7.86 2.83 28.74
N VAL A 90 9.00 3.03 28.07
CA VAL A 90 10.32 2.91 28.70
C VAL A 90 10.73 4.20 29.43
N ASN A 91 10.39 5.38 28.91
CA ASN A 91 10.87 6.64 29.48
C ASN A 91 10.04 7.18 30.65
N ASN A 92 8.77 6.81 30.78
CA ASN A 92 7.87 7.41 31.77
C ASN A 92 7.11 6.36 32.59
N LYS A 93 7.67 5.99 33.75
CA LYS A 93 7.04 5.08 34.73
C LYS A 93 5.62 5.49 35.15
N LEU A 94 5.27 6.77 35.07
CA LEU A 94 3.92 7.27 35.37
C LEU A 94 2.89 6.89 34.28
N ILE A 95 3.29 6.90 33.01
CA ILE A 95 2.40 6.56 31.89
C ILE A 95 2.05 5.08 31.91
N THR A 96 3.02 4.22 32.24
CA THR A 96 2.79 2.77 32.35
C THR A 96 1.80 2.43 33.47
N ILE A 97 1.93 3.08 34.63
CA ILE A 97 1.00 2.89 35.76
C ILE A 97 -0.40 3.40 35.41
N ALA A 98 -0.53 4.56 34.77
CA ALA A 98 -1.83 5.11 34.37
C ALA A 98 -2.56 4.19 33.37
N MET A 99 -1.84 3.62 32.40
CA MET A 99 -2.39 2.69 31.41
C MET A 99 -2.87 1.36 32.03
N LEU A 100 -2.15 0.85 33.04
CA LEU A 100 -2.57 -0.33 33.80
C LEU A 100 -3.87 -0.07 34.56
N ILE A 101 -3.98 1.10 35.20
CA ILE A 101 -5.19 1.51 35.93
C ILE A 101 -6.38 1.64 34.97
N ILE A 102 -6.19 2.30 33.82
CA ILE A 102 -7.23 2.45 32.80
C ILE A 102 -7.66 1.10 32.24
N SER A 103 -6.71 0.18 31.96
CA SER A 103 -7.03 -1.17 31.48
C SER A 103 -7.80 -1.98 32.51
N PHE A 104 -7.44 -1.86 33.79
CA PHE A 104 -8.14 -2.54 34.87
C PHE A 104 -9.57 -2.00 35.05
N LEU A 105 -9.75 -0.69 35.00
CA LEU A 105 -11.06 -0.03 35.02
C LEU A 105 -11.90 -0.41 33.79
N GLY A 106 -11.28 -0.48 32.60
CA GLY A 106 -11.92 -0.91 31.37
C GLY A 106 -12.42 -2.35 31.44
N ALA A 107 -11.60 -3.26 31.99
CA ALA A 107 -11.98 -4.67 32.17
C ALA A 107 -13.14 -4.83 33.17
N ILE A 108 -13.14 -4.06 34.26
CA ILE A 108 -14.25 -4.04 35.23
C ILE A 108 -15.53 -3.52 34.57
N SER A 109 -15.44 -2.43 33.80
CA SER A 109 -16.56 -1.88 33.05
C SER A 109 -17.11 -2.88 32.02
N LEU A 110 -16.22 -3.55 31.27
CA LEU A 110 -16.60 -4.58 30.31
C LEU A 110 -17.28 -5.77 30.97
N ALA A 111 -16.78 -6.22 32.13
CA ALA A 111 -17.38 -7.32 32.89
C ALA A 111 -18.75 -6.93 33.45
N PHE A 112 -18.92 -5.68 33.90
CA PHE A 112 -20.20 -5.15 34.37
C PHE A 112 -21.22 -5.06 33.24
N ILE A 113 -20.82 -4.51 32.09
CA ILE A 113 -21.65 -4.45 30.88
C ILE A 113 -21.97 -5.87 30.40
N ALA A 114 -21.01 -6.79 30.31
CA ALA A 114 -21.25 -8.16 29.88
C ALA A 114 -22.17 -8.95 30.84
N ASN A 115 -22.20 -8.57 32.11
CA ASN A 115 -23.09 -9.16 33.11
C ASN A 115 -24.52 -8.60 33.04
N GLU A 116 -24.70 -7.34 32.64
CA GLU A 116 -26.01 -6.69 32.55
C GLU A 116 -26.63 -6.78 31.13
N LEU A 117 -25.79 -6.93 30.11
CA LEU A 117 -26.17 -6.98 28.73
C LEU A 117 -26.55 -8.42 28.34
N GLN A 118 -27.84 -8.68 28.14
CA GLN A 118 -28.30 -9.95 27.59
C GLN A 118 -27.52 -10.21 26.27
N LEU A 119 -26.73 -11.29 26.24
CA LEU A 119 -25.86 -11.71 25.13
C LEU A 119 -26.48 -11.59 23.72
N PHE A 120 -27.80 -11.59 23.64
CA PHE A 120 -28.61 -11.30 22.46
C PHE A 120 -28.34 -9.93 21.81
N THR A 121 -28.15 -8.86 22.60
CA THR A 121 -27.96 -7.50 22.06
C THR A 121 -26.55 -7.28 21.51
N LEU A 122 -25.54 -7.94 22.10
CA LEU A 122 -24.17 -7.91 21.58
C LEU A 122 -24.10 -8.67 20.24
N GLY A 123 -24.84 -9.78 20.13
CA GLY A 123 -25.02 -10.52 18.89
C GLY A 123 -25.70 -9.70 17.79
N THR A 124 -26.76 -8.95 18.11
CA THR A 124 -27.45 -8.09 17.12
C THR A 124 -26.61 -6.88 16.71
N ILE A 125 -25.87 -6.26 17.62
CA ILE A 125 -24.94 -5.16 17.28
C ILE A 125 -23.83 -5.66 16.36
N LEU A 126 -23.21 -6.80 16.68
CA LEU A 126 -22.19 -7.42 15.83
C LEU A 126 -22.75 -7.83 14.46
N TYR A 127 -23.95 -8.42 14.44
CA TYR A 127 -24.65 -8.77 13.19
C TYR A 127 -24.89 -7.53 12.32
N HIS A 128 -25.35 -6.42 12.91
CA HIS A 128 -25.60 -5.20 12.16
C HIS A 128 -24.30 -4.55 11.64
N LEU A 129 -23.24 -4.50 12.46
CA LEU A 129 -21.92 -4.01 12.03
C LEU A 129 -21.32 -4.85 10.90
N PHE A 130 -21.47 -6.18 10.94
CA PHE A 130 -20.98 -7.06 9.89
C PHE A 130 -21.85 -7.01 8.62
N SER A 131 -23.17 -6.91 8.78
CA SER A 131 -24.11 -6.79 7.66
C SER A 131 -23.93 -5.48 6.88
N SER A 132 -23.61 -4.36 7.56
CA SER A 132 -23.33 -3.09 6.88
C SER A 132 -21.98 -3.10 6.18
N SER A 133 -21.03 -3.89 6.68
CA SER A 133 -19.70 -4.08 6.07
C SER A 133 -19.73 -4.99 4.84
N TYR A 134 -20.80 -5.76 4.62
CA TYR A 134 -20.99 -6.51 3.37
C TYR A 134 -21.35 -5.63 2.16
N PHE A 135 -21.57 -4.32 2.37
CA PHE A 135 -21.73 -3.33 1.30
C PHE A 135 -20.39 -2.73 0.84
N VAL A 136 -19.31 -3.51 0.95
CA VAL A 136 -18.02 -3.15 0.36
C VAL A 136 -18.13 -3.37 -1.15
N SER A 137 -18.22 -2.25 -1.87
CA SER A 137 -18.23 -2.12 -3.34
C SER A 137 -17.28 -3.11 -4.02
N ASP A 138 -17.72 -3.70 -5.15
CA ASP A 138 -16.94 -4.58 -6.04
C ASP A 138 -15.51 -4.08 -6.32
N LYS A 139 -15.29 -2.75 -6.27
CA LYS A 139 -13.97 -2.14 -6.42
C LYS A 139 -12.99 -2.45 -5.28
N LEU A 140 -13.45 -2.58 -4.04
CA LEU A 140 -12.57 -2.83 -2.90
C LEU A 140 -12.06 -4.27 -2.89
N ILE A 141 -12.89 -5.21 -3.37
CA ILE A 141 -12.53 -6.62 -3.51
C ILE A 141 -11.41 -6.81 -4.54
N GLN A 142 -11.40 -6.00 -5.61
CA GLN A 142 -10.31 -6.00 -6.58
C GLN A 142 -9.01 -5.36 -6.05
N LEU A 143 -9.09 -4.34 -5.19
CA LEU A 143 -7.88 -3.69 -4.67
C LEU A 143 -7.22 -4.44 -3.51
N TYR A 144 -7.96 -5.15 -2.66
CA TYR A 144 -7.42 -5.75 -1.43
C TYR A 144 -7.95 -7.17 -1.18
N PRO A 145 -7.53 -8.17 -1.98
CA PRO A 145 -7.98 -9.56 -1.84
C PRO A 145 -7.57 -10.20 -0.49
N GLU A 146 -6.45 -9.78 0.09
CA GLU A 146 -5.99 -10.29 1.39
C GLU A 146 -6.87 -9.83 2.56
N LEU A 147 -7.47 -8.63 2.44
CA LEU A 147 -8.38 -8.10 3.45
C LEU A 147 -9.67 -8.94 3.53
N MET A 148 -10.13 -9.48 2.40
CA MET A 148 -11.27 -10.41 2.37
C MET A 148 -10.97 -11.72 3.09
N LEU A 149 -9.76 -12.25 2.95
CA LEU A 149 -9.33 -13.45 3.67
C LEU A 149 -9.34 -13.22 5.19
N TYR A 150 -8.87 -12.05 5.63
CA TYR A 150 -8.89 -11.66 7.03
C TYR A 150 -10.32 -11.53 7.57
N LEU A 151 -11.21 -10.85 6.84
CA LEU A 151 -12.63 -10.72 7.22
C LEU A 151 -13.36 -12.06 7.29
N GLN A 152 -13.11 -12.96 6.33
CA GLN A 152 -13.68 -14.31 6.34
C GLN A 152 -13.14 -15.12 7.53
N SER A 153 -11.85 -15.03 7.83
CA SER A 153 -11.25 -15.72 8.97
C SER A 153 -11.83 -15.22 10.30
N ALA A 154 -12.02 -13.91 10.44
CA ALA A 154 -12.62 -13.30 11.63
C ALA A 154 -14.08 -13.74 11.82
N LEU A 155 -14.84 -13.84 10.73
CA LEU A 155 -16.22 -14.33 10.75
C LEU A 155 -16.29 -15.81 11.16
N VAL A 156 -15.40 -16.67 10.63
CA VAL A 156 -15.32 -18.08 11.01
C VAL A 156 -14.96 -18.23 12.49
N VAL A 157 -13.98 -17.47 12.98
CA VAL A 157 -13.59 -17.49 14.40
C VAL A 157 -14.75 -17.04 15.30
N SER A 158 -15.52 -16.03 14.87
CA SER A 158 -16.71 -15.57 15.59
C SER A 158 -17.79 -16.66 15.67
N ILE A 159 -18.09 -17.34 14.55
CA ILE A 159 -19.07 -18.44 14.50
C ILE A 159 -18.61 -19.62 15.36
N LEU A 160 -17.34 -20.01 15.29
CA LEU A 160 -16.81 -21.10 16.10
C LEU A 160 -16.85 -20.78 17.59
N SER A 161 -16.51 -19.54 17.96
CA SER A 161 -16.60 -19.06 19.35
C SER A 161 -18.05 -19.12 19.84
N PHE A 162 -19.01 -18.74 18.99
CA PHE A 162 -20.43 -18.81 19.30
C PHE A 162 -20.93 -20.26 19.50
N ILE A 163 -20.47 -21.20 18.67
CA ILE A 163 -20.81 -22.63 18.81
C ILE A 163 -20.27 -23.21 20.12
N VAL A 164 -19.02 -22.89 20.49
CA VAL A 164 -18.42 -23.33 21.77
C VAL A 164 -19.21 -22.80 22.96
N VAL A 165 -19.71 -21.57 22.88
CA VAL A 165 -20.55 -20.96 23.91
C VAL A 165 -21.89 -21.71 24.01
N ILE A 166 -22.57 -21.99 22.90
CA ILE A 166 -23.83 -22.78 22.90
C ILE A 166 -23.62 -24.16 23.52
N GLN A 167 -22.52 -24.84 23.20
CA GLN A 167 -22.22 -26.15 23.77
C GLN A 167 -22.01 -26.10 25.28
N ARG A 168 -21.37 -25.03 25.80
CA ARG A 168 -21.21 -24.84 27.24
C ARG A 168 -22.53 -24.55 27.95
N PHE A 169 -23.45 -23.82 27.31
CA PHE A 169 -24.79 -23.61 27.86
C PHE A 169 -25.57 -24.92 27.93
N LYS A 170 -25.57 -25.73 26.85
CA LYS A 170 -26.25 -27.02 26.85
C LYS A 170 -25.73 -27.98 27.92
N LYS A 171 -24.42 -28.00 28.17
CA LYS A 171 -23.79 -28.83 29.20
C LYS A 171 -24.14 -28.37 30.64
N ARG A 172 -24.58 -27.13 30.83
CA ARG A 172 -24.95 -26.57 32.14
C ARG A 172 -26.38 -26.92 32.53
N ASP A 173 -27.26 -27.18 31.56
CA ASP A 173 -28.65 -27.57 31.80
C ASP A 173 -28.81 -29.08 32.09
N ASP A 174 -27.79 -29.90 31.75
CA ASP A 174 -27.77 -31.35 31.97
C ASP A 174 -27.06 -31.79 33.29
N SER A 175 -26.66 -30.84 34.16
CA SER A 175 -25.96 -31.11 35.44
C SER A 175 -26.64 -30.45 36.64
#